data_AF-A0AAX0WRJ7-F1
#
_entry.id   AF-A0AAX0WRJ7-F1
#
_cell.length_a   1.000
_cell.length_b   1.000
_cell.length_c   1.000
_cell.angle_alpha   90.00
_cell.angle_beta   90.00
_cell.angle_gamma   90.00
#
_symmetry.space_group_name_H-M   'P 1'
#
loop_
_entity.id
_entity.type
_entity.pdbx_description
1 polymer ?
#
loop_
_entity_poly.entity_id
_entity_poly.type
_entity_poly.pdbx_seq_one_letter_code
_entity_poly.pdbx_strand_id
1 'polypeptide(L)'
;MKSICSDDHMPEVWTVWNWRETKPEFSKLIQRAREAQSEAMLDACQELADEAAKVALDPECGSASVAAKKLAIETRLKVAARFAPEKFGDRVRQDVAGVPGAPLERKITLDPEQLAQLQEDEKTALETIAGKLHP
;
A
#
# COMPACT_ATOMS: atom_id res chain seq x y z
N MET A 1 3.38 1.06 -20.63
CA MET A 1 2.66 2.30 -21.01
C MET A 1 3.49 3.14 -21.96
N LYS A 2 4.62 3.76 -21.55
CA LYS A 2 5.43 4.56 -22.49
C LYS A 2 5.85 3.79 -23.74
N SER A 3 6.35 2.56 -23.57
CA SER A 3 6.69 1.67 -24.71
C SER A 3 5.47 1.35 -25.58
N ILE A 4 4.34 0.94 -25.01
CA ILE A 4 3.10 0.64 -25.77
C ILE A 4 2.60 1.86 -26.56
N CYS A 5 2.60 3.04 -25.95
CA CYS A 5 2.18 4.29 -26.59
C CYS A 5 3.19 4.82 -27.62
N SER A 6 4.30 4.12 -27.85
CA SER A 6 5.27 4.48 -28.91
C SER A 6 4.94 3.81 -30.24
N ASP A 7 4.00 2.85 -30.27
CA ASP A 7 3.59 2.17 -31.50
C ASP A 7 2.64 3.05 -32.33
N ASP A 8 2.78 3.05 -33.66
CA ASP A 8 2.04 3.93 -34.59
C ASP A 8 0.51 3.84 -34.47
N HIS A 9 -0.01 2.67 -34.09
CA HIS A 9 -1.45 2.42 -33.96
C HIS A 9 -2.00 2.75 -32.57
N MET A 10 -1.13 3.11 -31.62
CA MET A 10 -1.51 3.38 -30.24
C MET A 10 -1.71 4.88 -30.01
N PRO A 11 -2.66 5.26 -29.14
CA PRO A 11 -2.83 6.65 -28.75
C PRO A 11 -1.60 7.17 -27.98
N GLU A 12 -1.36 8.47 -28.12
CA GLU A 12 -0.33 9.19 -27.39
C GLU A 12 -0.52 9.07 -25.86
N VAL A 13 0.58 9.15 -25.10
CA VAL A 13 0.58 8.92 -23.65
C VAL A 13 -0.41 9.85 -22.94
N TRP A 14 -0.48 11.12 -23.36
CA TRP A 14 -1.42 12.09 -22.77
C TRP A 14 -2.87 11.65 -22.95
N THR A 15 -3.23 11.12 -24.11
CA THR A 15 -4.59 10.63 -24.40
C THR A 15 -4.98 9.49 -23.46
N VAL A 16 -4.06 8.55 -23.22
CA VAL A 16 -4.28 7.44 -22.28
C VAL A 16 -4.42 7.92 -20.84
N TRP A 17 -3.63 8.92 -20.43
CA TRP A 17 -3.74 9.53 -19.10
C TRP A 17 -5.07 10.25 -18.93
N ASN A 18 -5.51 11.03 -19.92
CA ASN A 18 -6.81 11.67 -19.90
C ASN A 18 -7.95 10.64 -19.79
N TRP A 19 -7.89 9.52 -20.51
CA TRP A 19 -8.89 8.45 -20.37
C TRP A 19 -8.89 7.82 -18.98
N ARG A 20 -7.73 7.68 -18.34
CA ARG A 20 -7.64 7.18 -16.96
C ARG A 20 -8.38 8.08 -15.97
N GLU A 21 -8.34 9.39 -16.18
CA GLU A 21 -9.00 10.38 -15.31
C GLU A 21 -10.50 10.52 -15.62
N THR A 22 -10.87 10.50 -16.89
CA THR A 22 -12.23 10.82 -17.34
C THR A 22 -13.14 9.61 -17.54
N LYS A 23 -12.58 8.38 -17.66
CA LYS A 23 -13.36 7.15 -17.93
C LYS A 23 -13.16 6.13 -16.81
N PRO A 24 -14.11 6.02 -15.85
CA PRO A 24 -13.97 5.14 -14.69
C PRO A 24 -13.73 3.66 -15.03
N GLU A 25 -14.42 3.12 -16.04
CA GLU A 25 -14.26 1.71 -16.46
C GLU A 25 -12.86 1.45 -17.05
N PHE A 26 -12.31 2.42 -17.80
CA PHE A 26 -10.94 2.33 -18.31
C PHE A 26 -9.91 2.41 -17.18
N SER A 27 -10.15 3.25 -16.18
CA SER A 27 -9.30 3.36 -15.00
C SER A 27 -9.20 2.03 -14.24
N LYS A 28 -10.33 1.32 -14.06
CA LYS A 28 -10.35 -0.03 -13.45
C LYS A 28 -9.56 -1.05 -14.28
N LEU A 29 -9.66 -1.02 -15.61
CA LEU A 29 -8.87 -1.89 -16.49
C LEU A 29 -7.37 -1.63 -16.37
N ILE A 30 -6.98 -0.35 -16.34
CA ILE A 30 -5.57 0.04 -16.13
C ILE A 30 -5.08 -0.43 -14.77
N GLN A 31 -5.88 -0.30 -13.70
CA GLN A 31 -5.52 -0.80 -12.38
C GLN A 31 -5.22 -2.30 -12.39
N ARG A 32 -6.14 -3.12 -12.94
CA ARG A 32 -5.92 -4.57 -13.09
C ARG A 32 -4.69 -4.89 -13.93
N ALA A 33 -4.45 -4.14 -15.00
CA ALA A 33 -3.26 -4.31 -15.81
C ALA A 33 -1.96 -3.96 -15.05
N ARG A 34 -1.99 -3.00 -14.11
CA ARG A 34 -0.84 -2.69 -13.24
C ARG A 34 -0.60 -3.77 -12.19
N GLU A 35 -1.65 -4.36 -11.66
CA GLU A 35 -1.54 -5.53 -10.78
C GLU A 35 -0.91 -6.72 -11.52
N ALA A 36 -1.40 -7.06 -12.72
CA ALA A 36 -0.79 -8.12 -13.54
C ALA A 36 0.66 -7.78 -13.94
N GLN A 37 0.96 -6.51 -14.24
CA GLN A 37 2.33 -6.07 -14.50
C GLN A 37 3.25 -6.30 -13.31
N SER A 38 2.76 -6.18 -12.07
CA SER A 38 3.59 -6.40 -10.88
C SER A 38 3.98 -7.87 -10.73
N GLU A 39 3.13 -8.82 -11.14
CA GLU A 39 3.47 -10.25 -11.20
C GLU A 39 4.56 -10.51 -12.24
N ALA A 40 4.39 -9.99 -13.46
CA ALA A 40 5.40 -10.13 -14.51
C ALA A 40 6.76 -9.48 -14.15
N MET A 41 6.74 -8.40 -13.35
CA MET A 41 7.98 -7.79 -12.83
C MET A 41 8.72 -8.73 -11.87
N LEU A 42 8.01 -9.56 -11.10
CA LEU A 42 8.62 -10.53 -10.19
C LEU A 42 9.25 -11.69 -10.94
N ASP A 43 8.58 -12.22 -11.96
CA ASP A 43 9.15 -13.26 -12.82
C ASP A 43 10.47 -12.77 -13.45
N ALA A 44 10.47 -11.55 -13.99
CA ALA A 44 11.69 -10.93 -14.52
C ALA A 44 12.77 -10.69 -13.45
N CYS A 45 12.40 -10.45 -12.19
CA CYS A 45 13.36 -10.34 -11.09
C CYS A 45 14.04 -11.68 -10.78
N GLN A 46 13.32 -12.80 -10.89
CA GLN A 46 13.89 -14.14 -10.71
C GLN A 46 14.91 -14.44 -11.80
N GLU A 47 14.56 -14.16 -13.06
CA GLU A 47 15.48 -14.32 -14.20
C GLU A 47 16.76 -13.48 -14.01
N LEU A 48 16.62 -12.22 -13.61
CA LEU A 48 17.76 -11.35 -13.33
C LEU A 48 18.63 -11.87 -12.17
N ALA A 49 18.03 -12.50 -11.16
CA ALA A 49 18.77 -13.08 -10.06
C ALA A 49 19.59 -14.30 -10.53
N ASP A 50 19.00 -15.18 -11.33
CA ASP A 50 19.68 -16.34 -11.91
C ASP A 50 20.82 -15.92 -12.85
N GLU A 51 20.61 -14.88 -13.66
CA GLU A 51 21.67 -14.31 -14.49
C GLU A 51 22.79 -13.68 -13.66
N ALA A 52 22.46 -13.00 -12.56
CA ALA A 52 23.45 -12.43 -11.66
C ALA A 52 24.33 -13.53 -11.05
N ALA A 53 23.76 -14.68 -10.68
CA ALA A 53 24.51 -15.81 -10.16
C ALA A 53 25.52 -16.36 -11.19
N LYS A 54 25.13 -16.45 -12.48
CA LYS A 54 26.00 -16.95 -13.56
C LYS A 54 27.22 -16.07 -13.80
N VAL A 55 27.07 -14.76 -13.68
CA VAL A 55 28.16 -13.79 -13.95
C VAL A 55 28.94 -13.40 -12.70
N ALA A 56 28.53 -13.83 -11.51
CA ALA A 56 29.15 -13.43 -10.24
C ALA A 56 30.62 -13.85 -10.11
N LEU A 57 31.02 -14.93 -10.78
CA LEU A 57 32.39 -15.47 -10.75
C LEU A 57 33.30 -14.87 -11.83
N ASP A 58 32.77 -13.99 -12.69
CA ASP A 58 33.58 -13.31 -13.70
C ASP A 58 34.55 -12.33 -13.01
N PRO A 59 35.89 -12.52 -13.16
CA PRO A 59 36.89 -11.71 -12.48
C PRO A 59 37.01 -10.28 -13.01
N GLU A 60 36.60 -10.01 -14.26
CA GLU A 60 36.75 -8.69 -14.89
C GLU A 60 35.51 -7.83 -14.66
N CYS A 61 34.33 -8.40 -14.85
CA CYS A 61 33.08 -7.62 -14.88
C CYS A 61 31.97 -8.14 -13.96
N GLY A 62 32.18 -9.25 -13.26
CA GLY A 62 31.14 -9.91 -12.47
C GLY A 62 30.53 -9.03 -11.38
N SER A 63 31.37 -8.31 -10.63
CA SER A 63 30.92 -7.42 -9.54
C SER A 63 30.04 -6.26 -10.03
N ALA A 64 30.43 -5.60 -11.13
CA ALA A 64 29.68 -4.50 -11.73
C ALA A 64 28.36 -5.00 -12.34
N SER A 65 28.38 -6.16 -13.00
CA SER A 65 27.21 -6.79 -13.60
C SER A 65 26.18 -7.21 -12.54
N VAL A 66 26.64 -7.80 -11.42
CA VAL A 66 25.79 -8.14 -10.27
C VAL A 66 25.20 -6.88 -9.64
N ALA A 67 25.98 -5.81 -9.45
CA ALA A 67 25.48 -4.57 -8.87
C ALA A 67 24.39 -3.92 -9.76
N ALA A 68 24.59 -3.89 -11.08
CA ALA A 68 23.61 -3.37 -12.03
C ALA A 68 22.30 -4.19 -11.99
N LYS A 69 22.39 -5.52 -11.96
CA LYS A 69 21.21 -6.40 -11.86
C LYS A 69 20.49 -6.23 -10.52
N LYS A 70 21.23 -6.11 -9.41
CA LYS A 70 20.67 -5.82 -8.08
C LYS A 70 19.86 -4.51 -8.09
N LEU A 71 20.41 -3.43 -8.63
CA LEU A 71 19.70 -2.15 -8.76
C LEU A 71 18.41 -2.30 -9.60
N ALA A 72 18.48 -3.10 -10.66
CA ALA A 72 17.34 -3.36 -11.53
C ALA A 72 16.23 -4.17 -10.81
N ILE A 73 16.61 -5.15 -9.99
CA ILE A 73 15.69 -5.94 -9.15
C ILE A 73 15.05 -5.04 -8.09
N GLU A 74 15.84 -4.28 -7.33
CA GLU A 74 15.33 -3.38 -6.29
C GLU A 74 14.33 -2.35 -6.84
N THR A 75 14.62 -1.78 -8.02
CA THR A 75 13.72 -0.82 -8.68
C THR A 75 12.39 -1.49 -9.05
N ARG A 76 12.43 -2.70 -9.61
CA ARG A 76 11.22 -3.46 -9.96
C ARG A 76 10.40 -3.84 -8.74
N LEU A 77 11.03 -4.32 -7.67
CA LEU A 77 10.34 -4.66 -6.41
C LEU A 77 9.63 -3.44 -5.81
N LYS A 78 10.30 -2.28 -5.77
CA LYS A 78 9.69 -1.02 -5.28
C LYS A 78 8.49 -0.58 -6.12
N VAL A 79 8.54 -0.78 -7.43
CA VAL A 79 7.41 -0.45 -8.33
C VAL A 79 6.29 -1.45 -8.19
N ALA A 80 6.59 -2.76 -8.12
CA ALA A 80 5.61 -3.83 -7.93
C ALA A 80 4.82 -3.65 -6.63
N ALA A 81 5.50 -3.34 -5.52
CA ALA A 81 4.87 -3.04 -4.24
C ALA A 81 3.90 -1.84 -4.29
N ARG A 82 4.14 -0.86 -5.17
CA ARG A 82 3.24 0.29 -5.36
C ARG A 82 2.05 -0.03 -6.26
N PHE A 83 2.22 -0.94 -7.22
CA PHE A 83 1.13 -1.34 -8.13
C PHE A 83 0.20 -2.38 -7.52
N ALA A 84 0.69 -3.24 -6.64
CA ALA A 84 -0.12 -4.22 -5.92
C ALA A 84 0.29 -4.28 -4.43
N PRO A 85 -0.04 -3.26 -3.63
CA PRO A 85 0.39 -3.16 -2.23
C PRO A 85 -0.16 -4.28 -1.35
N GLU A 86 -1.34 -4.83 -1.64
CA GLU A 86 -1.90 -5.95 -0.86
C GLU A 86 -1.09 -7.25 -1.04
N LYS A 87 -0.58 -7.49 -2.25
CA LYS A 87 0.18 -8.69 -2.59
C LYS A 87 1.67 -8.56 -2.25
N PHE A 88 2.27 -7.42 -2.61
CA PHE A 88 3.72 -7.24 -2.61
C PHE A 88 4.20 -6.07 -1.73
N GLY A 89 3.29 -5.40 -1.03
CA GLY A 89 3.66 -4.37 -0.05
C GLY A 89 4.31 -4.98 1.19
N ASP A 90 5.11 -4.16 1.88
CA ASP A 90 5.74 -4.55 3.13
C ASP A 90 4.69 -4.84 4.19
N ARG A 91 4.74 -6.03 4.79
CA ARG A 91 3.87 -6.45 5.88
C ARG A 91 4.63 -6.35 7.20
N VAL A 92 4.18 -5.47 8.09
CA VAL A 92 4.72 -5.33 9.43
C VAL A 92 3.74 -5.94 10.43
N ARG A 93 4.17 -6.99 11.13
CA ARG A 93 3.47 -7.45 12.33
C ARG A 93 3.94 -6.59 13.49
N GLN A 94 3.06 -5.75 14.00
CA GLN A 94 3.33 -4.95 15.19
C GLN A 94 2.70 -5.62 16.40
N ASP A 95 3.51 -6.22 17.25
CA ASP A 95 3.07 -6.66 18.56
C ASP A 95 3.01 -5.42 19.47
N VAL A 96 1.80 -4.84 19.61
CA VAL A 96 1.57 -3.69 20.50
C VAL A 96 1.45 -4.22 21.93
N ALA A 97 2.57 -4.29 22.63
CA ALA A 97 2.62 -4.70 24.03
C ALA A 97 2.65 -3.47 24.96
N GLY A 98 1.68 -3.39 25.87
CA GLY A 98 1.94 -2.85 27.21
C GLY A 98 2.73 -3.86 28.05
N VAL A 99 2.75 -3.72 29.38
CA VAL A 99 3.29 -4.78 30.27
C VAL A 99 2.65 -6.13 29.90
N PRO A 100 3.40 -7.23 29.69
CA PRO A 100 2.81 -8.51 29.31
C PRO A 100 1.72 -8.95 30.29
N GLY A 101 0.49 -9.12 29.78
CA GLY A 101 -0.68 -9.49 30.58
C GLY A 101 -1.49 -8.31 31.15
N ALA A 102 -1.04 -7.07 30.98
CA ALA A 102 -1.80 -5.88 31.34
C ALA A 102 -2.53 -5.30 30.11
N PRO A 103 -3.82 -4.93 30.23
CA PRO A 103 -4.52 -4.18 29.20
C PRO A 103 -3.80 -2.85 28.88
N LEU A 104 -3.90 -2.40 27.63
CA LEU A 104 -3.40 -1.07 27.24
C LEU A 104 -4.21 0.01 27.98
N GLU A 105 -3.58 0.73 28.92
CA GLU A 105 -4.20 1.87 29.59
C GLU A 105 -4.09 3.12 28.72
N ARG A 106 -5.25 3.72 28.37
CA ARG A 106 -5.31 5.03 27.72
C ARG A 106 -5.74 6.07 28.75
N LYS A 107 -4.82 6.93 29.18
CA LYS A 107 -5.18 8.12 29.96
C LYS A 107 -5.78 9.17 29.04
N ILE A 108 -7.04 9.53 29.29
CA ILE A 108 -7.70 10.65 28.66
C ILE A 108 -7.78 11.75 29.71
N THR A 109 -7.12 12.88 29.45
CA THR A 109 -7.29 14.09 30.26
C THR A 109 -8.46 14.86 29.69
N LEU A 110 -9.47 15.11 30.50
CA LEU A 110 -10.61 15.95 30.14
C LEU A 110 -10.45 17.31 30.82
N ASP A 111 -10.77 18.37 30.09
CA ASP A 111 -10.89 19.69 30.69
C ASP A 111 -12.15 19.74 31.58
N PRO A 112 -12.17 20.55 32.66
CA PRO A 112 -13.28 20.56 33.62
C PRO A 112 -14.66 20.81 32.98
N GLU A 113 -14.72 21.62 31.93
CA GLU A 113 -15.96 21.90 31.18
C GLU A 113 -16.47 20.67 30.42
N GLN A 114 -15.57 19.87 29.86
CA GLN A 114 -15.91 18.65 29.13
C GLN A 114 -16.43 17.56 30.08
N LEU A 115 -15.89 17.51 31.31
CA LEU A 115 -16.36 16.60 32.35
C LEU A 115 -17.79 16.95 32.78
N ALA A 116 -18.06 18.25 32.98
CA ALA A 116 -19.40 18.73 33.37
C ALA A 116 -20.44 18.42 32.29
N GLN A 117 -20.10 18.65 31.02
CA GLN A 117 -21.00 18.35 29.89
C GLN A 117 -21.35 16.86 29.82
N LEU A 118 -20.37 15.97 29.99
CA LEU A 118 -20.61 14.52 29.98
C LEU A 118 -21.53 14.07 31.12
N GLN A 119 -21.38 14.65 32.31
CA GLN A 119 -22.23 14.36 33.46
C GLN A 119 -23.68 14.83 33.24
N GLU A 120 -23.84 16.00 32.61
CA GLU A 120 -25.15 16.53 32.25
C GLU A 120 -25.82 15.68 31.18
N ASP A 121 -25.09 15.29 30.13
CA ASP A 121 -25.58 14.40 29.07
C ASP A 121 -25.99 13.02 29.63
N GLU A 122 -25.21 12.44 30.56
CA GLU A 122 -25.52 11.16 31.21
C GLU A 122 -26.81 11.26 32.05
N LYS A 123 -26.97 12.32 32.83
CA LYS A 123 -28.18 12.57 33.63
C LYS A 123 -29.42 12.69 32.73
N THR A 124 -29.30 13.46 31.64
CA THR A 124 -30.39 13.68 30.69
C THR A 124 -30.78 12.39 29.96
N ALA A 125 -29.80 11.54 29.64
CA ALA A 125 -30.05 10.23 29.05
C ALA A 125 -30.78 9.29 30.01
N LEU A 126 -30.39 9.26 31.29
CA LEU A 126 -31.06 8.46 32.32
C LEU A 126 -32.50 8.90 32.58
N GLU A 127 -32.75 10.21 32.64
CA GLU A 127 -34.10 10.77 32.78
C GLU A 127 -34.98 10.44 31.56
N THR A 128 -34.40 10.47 30.36
CA THR A 128 -35.10 10.09 29.12
C THR A 128 -35.45 8.59 29.10
N ILE A 129 -34.56 7.73 29.59
CA ILE A 129 -34.81 6.29 29.72
C ILE A 129 -35.89 6.03 30.77
N ALA A 130 -35.81 6.69 31.93
CA ALA A 130 -36.79 6.56 33.00
C ALA A 130 -38.19 7.04 32.57
N GLY A 131 -38.27 8.16 31.85
CA GLY A 131 -39.52 8.68 31.30
C GLY A 131 -40.14 7.81 30.19
N LYS A 132 -39.34 6.98 29.51
CA LYS A 132 -39.84 5.97 28.57
C LYS A 132 -40.29 4.67 29.25
N LEU A 133 -39.90 4.44 30.51
CA LEU A 133 -40.25 3.24 31.28
C LEU A 133 -41.52 3.40 32.15
N HIS A 134 -42.12 4.59 32.20
CA HIS A 134 -43.44 4.82 32.82
C HIS A 134 -44.34 5.59 31.86
N PRO A 135 -45.31 4.93 31.18
CA PRO A 135 -46.42 5.61 30.52
C PRO A 135 -47.45 6.16 31.52
#